data_AF-A0A2A9GQ14-F1
#
_entry.id   AF-A0A2A9GQ14-F1
#
_cell.length_a   1.000
_cell.length_b   1.000
_cell.length_c   1.000
_cell.angle_alpha   90.00
_cell.angle_beta   90.00
_cell.angle_gamma   90.00
#
_symmetry.space_group_name_H-M   'P 1'
#
loop_
_entity.id
_entity.type
_entity.pdbx_description
1 polymer ?
#
loop_
_entity_poly.entity_id
_entity_poly.type
_entity_poly.pdbx_seq_one_letter_code
_entity_poly.pdbx_strand_id
1 'polypeptide(L)'
;MENPVPENLKLIETFGWHPGEGIRRRARHVARLTRSAEQLGYPLDGEKLTAALATVSGDSPLRVRLTLDAKGALEITTAPLTPTTAWRLHISGVTLDSNDPMLRLKTTARAPYDAARAALPEGVDEAILLNERGELCEGTITNLFLKRDGTYLTPPCACGLLPGILREEMLETGAAREAVLRPEDLAQGEVFMGNSLRGLIPAQL
;
A
#
# COMPACT_ATOMS: atom_id res chain seq x y z
N MET A 1 6.25 -12.67 -22.63
CA MET A 1 4.84 -13.06 -22.52
C MET A 1 4.18 -12.02 -21.64
N GLU A 2 3.30 -11.20 -22.20
CA GLU A 2 2.48 -10.29 -21.41
C GLU A 2 1.62 -11.15 -20.48
N ASN A 3 1.76 -10.99 -19.17
CA ASN A 3 0.83 -11.62 -18.23
C ASN A 3 -0.55 -11.02 -18.50
N PRO A 4 -1.55 -11.83 -18.90
CA PRO A 4 -2.87 -11.29 -19.18
C PRO A 4 -3.47 -10.70 -17.90
N VAL A 5 -4.09 -9.52 -18.04
CA VAL A 5 -4.83 -8.88 -16.95
C VAL A 5 -5.93 -9.83 -16.47
N PRO A 6 -6.02 -10.14 -15.15
CA PRO A 6 -7.01 -11.08 -14.65
C PRO A 6 -8.46 -10.66 -14.95
N GLU A 7 -9.30 -11.62 -15.36
CA GLU A 7 -10.74 -11.41 -15.50
C GLU A 7 -11.33 -11.03 -14.13
N ASN A 8 -11.92 -9.83 -14.01
CA ASN A 8 -12.41 -9.20 -12.77
C ASN A 8 -11.37 -8.48 -11.90
N LEU A 9 -10.21 -8.13 -12.45
CA LEU A 9 -9.30 -7.20 -11.79
C LEU A 9 -9.99 -5.88 -11.48
N LYS A 10 -9.94 -5.42 -10.23
CA LYS A 10 -10.36 -4.07 -9.83
C LYS A 10 -9.14 -3.29 -9.33
N LEU A 11 -9.10 -2.00 -9.64
CA LEU A 11 -8.23 -1.07 -8.94
C LEU A 11 -8.81 -0.79 -7.54
N ILE A 12 -7.93 -0.59 -6.57
CA ILE A 12 -8.30 -0.33 -5.18
C ILE A 12 -7.60 0.94 -4.70
N GLU A 13 -8.35 1.81 -4.03
CA GLU A 13 -7.81 2.82 -3.14
C GLU A 13 -8.28 2.61 -1.71
N THR A 14 -7.40 2.91 -0.74
CA THR A 14 -7.74 2.83 0.68
C THR A 14 -7.10 3.98 1.42
N PHE A 15 -7.94 4.78 2.10
CA PHE A 15 -7.54 6.02 2.73
C PHE A 15 -8.32 6.29 4.03
N GLY A 16 -7.74 7.11 4.89
CA GLY A 16 -8.40 7.58 6.10
C GLY A 16 -9.27 8.80 5.81
N TRP A 17 -10.47 8.81 6.36
CA TRP A 17 -11.33 9.99 6.44
C TRP A 17 -11.47 10.40 7.91
N HIS A 18 -11.32 11.69 8.21
CA HIS A 18 -11.40 12.21 9.57
C HIS A 18 -12.44 13.35 9.66
N PRO A 19 -13.28 13.38 10.71
CA PRO A 19 -14.21 14.48 10.93
C PRO A 19 -13.49 15.84 10.92
N GLY A 20 -13.99 16.80 10.15
CA GLY A 20 -13.42 18.15 10.03
C GLY A 20 -12.20 18.27 9.09
N GLU A 21 -11.49 17.18 8.80
CA GLU A 21 -10.32 17.18 7.89
C GLU A 21 -10.63 16.57 6.51
N GLY A 22 -11.56 15.62 6.45
CA GLY A 22 -11.92 14.90 5.24
C GLY A 22 -10.92 13.77 4.91
N ILE A 23 -10.75 13.49 3.61
CA ILE A 23 -9.91 12.39 3.12
C ILE A 23 -8.43 12.79 3.16
N ARG A 24 -7.63 12.05 3.93
CA ARG A 24 -6.17 12.25 3.96
C ARG A 24 -5.55 11.89 2.61
N ARG A 25 -4.65 12.75 2.12
CA ARG A 25 -3.93 12.61 0.84
C ARG A 25 -4.85 12.39 -0.38
N ARG A 26 -6.06 12.95 -0.36
CA ARG A 26 -7.08 12.78 -1.42
C ARG A 26 -6.52 12.95 -2.82
N ALA A 27 -5.78 14.05 -3.08
CA ALA A 27 -5.23 14.34 -4.39
C ALA A 27 -4.28 13.22 -4.90
N ARG A 28 -3.45 12.65 -4.01
CA ARG A 28 -2.54 11.54 -4.35
C ARG A 28 -3.29 10.25 -4.66
N HIS A 29 -4.35 9.95 -3.89
CA HIS A 29 -5.22 8.79 -4.14
C HIS A 29 -5.93 8.89 -5.49
N VAL A 30 -6.51 10.05 -5.79
CA VAL A 30 -7.13 10.30 -7.10
C VAL A 30 -6.10 10.18 -8.22
N ALA A 31 -4.93 10.81 -8.08
CA ALA A 31 -3.89 10.76 -9.10
C ALA A 31 -3.40 9.33 -9.38
N ARG A 32 -3.20 8.49 -8.35
CA ARG A 32 -2.79 7.09 -8.55
C ARG A 32 -3.89 6.27 -9.20
N LEU A 33 -5.15 6.45 -8.78
CA LEU A 33 -6.30 5.77 -9.40
C LEU A 33 -6.41 6.13 -10.88
N THR A 34 -6.32 7.42 -11.22
CA THR A 34 -6.39 7.92 -12.60
C THR A 34 -5.28 7.32 -13.46
N ARG A 35 -4.00 7.40 -13.01
CA ARG A 35 -2.88 6.82 -13.76
C ARG A 35 -3.03 5.31 -13.95
N SER A 36 -3.50 4.59 -12.93
CA SER A 36 -3.68 3.14 -13.01
C SER A 36 -4.85 2.77 -13.93
N ALA A 37 -5.92 3.57 -13.92
CA ALA A 37 -7.07 3.38 -14.81
C ALA A 37 -6.67 3.60 -16.27
N GLU A 38 -5.89 4.65 -16.56
CA GLU A 38 -5.32 4.91 -17.89
C GLU A 38 -4.44 3.75 -18.36
N GLN A 39 -3.55 3.24 -17.50
CA GLN A 39 -2.67 2.10 -17.84
C GLN A 39 -3.44 0.82 -18.17
N LEU A 40 -4.57 0.58 -17.50
CA LEU A 40 -5.40 -0.61 -17.71
C LEU A 40 -6.53 -0.40 -18.74
N GLY A 41 -6.69 0.82 -19.28
CA GLY A 41 -7.80 1.17 -20.15
C GLY A 41 -9.17 1.18 -19.46
N TYR A 42 -9.21 1.37 -18.13
CA TYR A 42 -10.45 1.40 -17.35
C TYR A 42 -11.12 2.77 -17.47
N PRO A 43 -12.42 2.84 -17.81
CA PRO A 43 -13.13 4.12 -17.82
C PRO A 43 -13.17 4.73 -16.42
N LEU A 44 -12.77 5.99 -16.28
CA LEU A 44 -12.89 6.74 -15.03
C LEU A 44 -13.55 8.09 -15.27
N ASP A 45 -14.78 8.22 -14.81
CA ASP A 45 -15.53 9.47 -14.82
C ASP A 45 -15.17 10.31 -13.58
N GLY A 46 -14.50 11.44 -13.81
CA GLY A 46 -14.01 12.32 -12.74
C GLY A 46 -15.12 12.98 -11.93
N GLU A 47 -16.29 13.24 -12.53
CA GLU A 47 -17.45 13.80 -11.83
C GLU A 47 -18.08 12.74 -10.92
N LYS A 48 -18.26 11.51 -11.43
CA LYS A 48 -18.74 10.39 -10.62
C LYS A 48 -17.78 10.05 -9.48
N LEU A 49 -16.47 10.08 -9.73
CA LEU A 49 -15.47 9.90 -8.68
C LEU A 49 -15.59 10.98 -7.60
N THR A 50 -15.72 12.24 -8.01
CA THR A 50 -15.87 13.36 -7.09
C THR A 50 -17.14 13.24 -6.25
N ALA A 51 -18.27 12.92 -6.88
CA ALA A 51 -19.55 12.70 -6.22
C ALA A 51 -19.48 11.52 -5.24
N ALA A 52 -18.88 10.39 -5.64
CA ALA A 52 -18.71 9.23 -4.78
C ALA A 52 -17.85 9.54 -3.55
N LEU A 53 -16.72 10.24 -3.71
CA LEU A 53 -15.89 10.64 -2.57
C LEU A 53 -16.59 11.62 -1.61
N ALA A 54 -17.50 12.45 -2.13
CA ALA A 54 -18.28 13.39 -1.32
C ALA A 54 -19.36 12.70 -0.46
N THR A 55 -19.72 11.44 -0.73
CA THR A 55 -20.67 10.70 0.11
C THR A 55 -20.05 10.17 1.40
N VAL A 56 -18.74 10.26 1.57
CA VAL A 56 -18.05 9.79 2.78
C VAL A 56 -18.21 10.82 3.90
N SER A 57 -18.91 10.42 4.96
CA SER A 57 -19.11 11.20 6.18
C SER A 57 -19.23 10.28 7.40
N GLY A 58 -19.05 10.85 8.60
CA GLY A 58 -19.22 10.16 9.87
C GLY A 58 -18.76 10.99 11.07
N ASP A 59 -19.04 10.52 12.27
CA ASP A 59 -18.68 11.23 13.51
C ASP A 59 -17.34 10.79 14.11
N SER A 60 -16.66 9.83 13.47
CA SER A 60 -15.37 9.30 13.89
C SER A 60 -14.49 8.96 12.68
N PRO A 61 -13.17 8.76 12.87
CA PRO A 61 -12.29 8.38 11.77
C PRO A 61 -12.72 7.08 11.08
N LEU A 62 -12.72 7.08 9.74
CA LEU A 62 -13.13 5.97 8.90
C LEU A 62 -11.98 5.47 8.03
N ARG A 63 -11.86 4.15 7.92
CA ARG A 63 -11.18 3.50 6.80
C ARG A 63 -12.15 3.46 5.64
N VAL A 64 -11.79 4.12 4.55
CA VAL A 64 -12.55 4.10 3.30
C VAL A 64 -11.83 3.22 2.29
N ARG A 65 -12.57 2.32 1.65
CA ARG A 65 -12.08 1.51 0.54
C ARG A 65 -12.89 1.84 -0.71
N LEU A 66 -12.21 2.32 -1.74
CA LEU A 66 -12.78 2.57 -3.06
C LEU A 66 -12.29 1.51 -4.03
N THR A 67 -13.17 1.01 -4.90
CA THR A 67 -12.76 0.16 -6.03
C THR A 67 -13.29 0.68 -7.35
N LEU A 68 -12.53 0.45 -8.42
CA LEU A 68 -12.91 0.71 -9.81
C LEU A 68 -12.75 -0.59 -10.62
N ASP A 69 -13.81 -1.03 -11.30
CA ASP A 69 -13.74 -2.19 -12.18
C ASP A 69 -13.52 -1.82 -13.66
N ALA A 70 -13.33 -2.84 -14.51
CA ALA A 70 -13.08 -2.68 -15.94
C ALA A 70 -14.22 -2.00 -16.72
N LYS A 71 -15.43 -1.93 -16.14
CA LYS A 71 -16.60 -1.25 -16.74
C LYS A 71 -16.75 0.19 -16.25
N GLY A 72 -15.84 0.65 -15.40
CA GLY A 72 -15.87 1.97 -14.80
C GLY A 72 -16.82 2.08 -13.60
N ALA A 73 -17.26 0.96 -13.02
CA ALA A 73 -18.11 1.00 -11.84
C ALA A 73 -17.27 1.33 -10.59
N LEU A 74 -17.71 2.34 -9.85
CA LEU A 74 -17.13 2.77 -8.58
C LEU A 74 -17.92 2.20 -7.42
N GLU A 75 -17.22 1.68 -6.42
CA GLU A 75 -17.82 1.20 -5.16
C GLU A 75 -17.02 1.74 -3.98
N ILE A 76 -17.71 2.27 -2.97
CA ILE A 76 -17.10 2.75 -1.73
C ILE A 76 -17.69 1.98 -0.55
N THR A 77 -16.82 1.45 0.29
CA THR A 77 -17.19 0.90 1.60
C THR A 77 -16.41 1.61 2.71
N THR A 78 -17.02 1.70 3.89
CA THR A 78 -16.41 2.32 5.07
C THR A 78 -16.43 1.37 6.25
N ALA A 79 -15.45 1.52 7.14
CA ALA A 79 -15.39 0.85 8.43
C ALA A 79 -14.70 1.78 9.45
N PRO A 80 -14.92 1.61 10.76
CA PRO A 80 -14.19 2.37 11.77
C PRO A 80 -12.67 2.24 11.59
N LEU A 81 -11.94 3.36 11.66
CA LEU A 81 -10.48 3.35 11.67
C LEU A 81 -9.96 3.18 13.10
N THR A 82 -9.59 1.95 13.45
CA THR A 82 -8.96 1.67 14.73
C THR A 82 -7.51 2.18 14.75
N PRO A 83 -7.12 2.99 15.75
CA PRO A 83 -5.72 3.39 15.95
C PRO A 83 -4.80 2.17 16.11
N THR A 84 -3.54 2.32 15.74
CA THR A 84 -2.51 1.29 15.92
C THR A 84 -1.24 1.96 16.45
N THR A 85 -0.62 1.37 17.46
CA THR A 85 0.55 1.94 18.14
C THR A 85 1.87 1.25 17.78
N ALA A 86 1.86 -0.07 17.60
CA ALA A 86 3.03 -0.85 17.17
C ALA A 86 2.60 -2.17 16.52
N TRP A 87 3.45 -2.74 15.67
CA TRP A 87 3.23 -4.04 15.01
C TRP A 87 4.36 -5.04 15.25
N ARG A 88 3.98 -6.31 15.38
CA ARG A 88 4.89 -7.45 15.27
C ARG A 88 4.95 -7.95 13.83
N LEU A 89 6.16 -8.25 13.38
CA LEU A 89 6.45 -8.58 11.99
C LEU A 89 6.88 -10.04 11.83
N HIS A 90 6.63 -10.57 10.65
CA HIS A 90 7.18 -11.84 10.20
C HIS A 90 7.77 -11.69 8.81
N ILE A 91 8.92 -12.31 8.55
CA ILE A 91 9.43 -12.41 7.17
C ILE A 91 8.75 -13.62 6.53
N SER A 92 7.93 -13.35 5.52
CA SER A 92 7.18 -14.39 4.81
C SER A 92 8.12 -15.29 3.98
N GLY A 93 7.77 -16.57 3.88
CA GLY A 93 8.36 -17.48 2.88
C GLY A 93 7.82 -17.28 1.46
N VAL A 94 6.81 -16.41 1.27
CA VAL A 94 6.29 -16.06 -0.07
C VAL A 94 7.21 -15.05 -0.74
N THR A 95 7.67 -15.37 -1.94
CA THR A 95 8.57 -14.53 -2.74
C THR A 95 7.79 -13.77 -3.82
N LEU A 96 8.10 -12.50 -4.00
CA LEU A 96 7.61 -11.66 -5.10
C LEU A 96 8.53 -11.78 -6.33
N ASP A 97 7.96 -11.69 -7.53
CA ASP A 97 8.75 -11.52 -8.76
C ASP A 97 8.98 -10.03 -8.99
N SER A 98 10.23 -9.57 -8.87
CA SER A 98 10.55 -8.15 -9.05
C SER A 98 10.15 -7.56 -10.42
N ASN A 99 10.00 -8.42 -11.43
CA ASN A 99 9.59 -8.06 -12.79
C ASN A 99 8.08 -8.08 -13.00
N ASP A 100 7.28 -8.50 -12.02
CA ASP A 100 5.83 -8.51 -12.15
C ASP A 100 5.29 -7.07 -12.17
N PRO A 101 4.74 -6.60 -13.32
CA PRO A 101 4.21 -5.25 -13.42
C PRO A 101 3.00 -5.02 -12.51
N MET A 102 2.27 -6.08 -12.14
CA MET A 102 1.09 -5.97 -11.27
C MET A 102 1.43 -5.46 -9.88
N LEU A 103 2.67 -5.67 -9.41
CA LEU A 103 3.13 -5.16 -8.12
C LEU A 103 3.20 -3.62 -8.09
N ARG A 104 3.22 -2.95 -9.24
CA ARG A 104 3.18 -1.46 -9.32
C ARG A 104 1.75 -0.91 -9.29
N LEU A 105 0.74 -1.77 -9.36
CA LEU A 105 -0.67 -1.40 -9.40
C LEU A 105 -1.38 -1.83 -8.12
N LYS A 106 -2.16 -0.93 -7.53
CA LYS A 106 -2.95 -1.27 -6.34
C LYS A 106 -4.26 -1.94 -6.76
N THR A 107 -4.27 -3.26 -6.81
CA THR A 107 -5.39 -4.03 -7.39
C THR A 107 -5.95 -5.10 -6.45
N THR A 108 -7.00 -5.78 -6.90
CA THR A 108 -7.51 -7.02 -6.28
C THR A 108 -6.69 -8.26 -6.60
N ALA A 109 -5.74 -8.21 -7.54
CA ALA A 109 -4.82 -9.32 -7.79
C ALA A 109 -3.77 -9.36 -6.68
N ARG A 110 -4.08 -10.10 -5.61
CA ARG A 110 -3.31 -10.09 -4.36
C ARG A 110 -2.85 -11.46 -3.89
N ALA A 111 -2.88 -12.46 -4.77
CA ALA A 111 -2.55 -13.85 -4.44
C ALA A 111 -1.29 -14.01 -3.55
N PRO A 112 -0.11 -13.42 -3.85
CA PRO A 112 1.06 -13.57 -2.98
C PRO A 112 0.87 -12.92 -1.60
N TYR A 113 0.26 -11.73 -1.56
CA TYR A 113 0.01 -11.02 -0.30
C TYR A 113 -1.05 -11.72 0.56
N ASP A 114 -2.09 -12.28 -0.06
CA ASP A 114 -3.16 -13.01 0.63
C ASP A 114 -2.64 -14.35 1.15
N ALA A 115 -1.77 -15.04 0.40
CA ALA A 115 -1.05 -16.22 0.88
C ALA A 115 -0.14 -15.89 2.08
N ALA A 116 0.62 -14.79 2.01
CA ALA A 116 1.45 -14.34 3.12
C ALA A 116 0.62 -13.96 4.37
N ARG A 117 -0.55 -13.33 4.19
CA ARG A 117 -1.47 -13.03 5.30
C ARG A 117 -2.09 -14.27 5.91
N ALA A 118 -2.47 -15.25 5.10
CA ALA A 118 -3.05 -16.51 5.58
C ALA A 118 -2.05 -17.34 6.40
N ALA A 119 -0.75 -17.18 6.13
CA ALA A 119 0.34 -17.87 6.81
C ALA A 119 0.90 -17.11 8.03
N LEU A 120 0.27 -16.00 8.46
CA LEU A 120 0.76 -15.23 9.61
C LEU A 120 0.75 -16.06 10.90
N PRO A 121 1.86 -16.12 11.64
CA PRO A 121 1.89 -16.73 12.96
C PRO A 121 0.97 -15.99 13.95
N GLU A 122 0.57 -16.67 15.01
CA GLU A 122 -0.25 -16.07 16.06
C GLU A 122 0.44 -14.83 16.66
N GLY A 123 -0.31 -13.73 16.71
CA GLY A 123 0.16 -12.48 17.25
C GLY A 123 0.98 -11.62 16.28
N VAL A 124 1.30 -12.08 15.09
CA VAL A 124 1.96 -11.24 14.08
C VAL A 124 0.91 -10.36 13.37
N ASP A 125 1.21 -9.08 13.22
CA ASP A 125 0.30 -8.09 12.64
C ASP A 125 0.49 -7.92 11.12
N GLU A 126 1.73 -8.04 10.65
CA GLU A 126 2.13 -7.80 9.26
C GLU A 126 3.28 -8.73 8.83
N ALA A 127 3.26 -9.14 7.56
CA ALA A 127 4.35 -9.92 6.97
C ALA A 127 5.12 -9.08 5.95
N ILE A 128 6.45 -9.14 6.00
CA ILE A 128 7.35 -8.58 4.97
C ILE A 128 7.62 -9.66 3.93
N LEU A 129 7.51 -9.29 2.65
CA LEU A 129 7.84 -10.16 1.52
C LEU A 129 9.17 -9.73 0.91
N LEU A 130 9.90 -10.71 0.39
CA LEU A 130 11.16 -10.52 -0.33
C LEU A 130 10.96 -10.84 -1.81
N ASN A 131 11.84 -10.35 -2.66
CA ASN A 131 11.93 -10.77 -4.05
C ASN A 131 12.87 -11.97 -4.25
N GLU A 132 13.00 -12.42 -5.50
CA GLU A 132 13.83 -13.55 -5.89
C GLU A 132 15.34 -13.35 -5.64
N ARG A 133 15.77 -12.12 -5.37
CA ARG A 133 17.17 -11.77 -5.04
C ARG A 133 17.44 -11.72 -3.54
N GLY A 134 16.42 -12.00 -2.72
CA GLY A 134 16.51 -11.89 -1.26
C GLY A 134 16.49 -10.44 -0.74
N GLU A 135 16.05 -9.50 -1.57
CA GLU A 135 15.87 -8.10 -1.17
C GLU A 135 14.49 -7.91 -0.56
N LEU A 136 14.40 -7.08 0.49
CA LEU A 136 13.14 -6.70 1.11
C LEU A 136 12.33 -5.85 0.13
N CYS A 137 11.04 -6.15 0.00
CA CYS A 137 10.12 -5.39 -0.86
C CYS A 137 9.20 -4.51 -0.01
N GLU A 138 8.14 -5.11 0.52
CA GLU A 138 7.08 -4.41 1.23
C GLU A 138 6.31 -5.38 2.14
N GLY A 139 5.40 -4.84 2.94
CA GLY A 139 4.44 -5.63 3.70
C GLY A 139 3.22 -6.00 2.88
N THR A 140 2.30 -6.81 3.43
CA THR A 140 1.09 -7.21 2.70
C THR A 140 0.13 -6.05 2.40
N ILE A 141 0.16 -5.00 3.23
CA ILE A 141 -0.66 -3.78 3.07
C ILE A 141 0.11 -2.48 3.37
N THR A 142 1.44 -2.53 3.41
CA THR A 142 2.33 -1.43 3.85
C THR A 142 3.64 -1.42 3.07
N ASN A 143 4.29 -0.26 2.98
CA ASN A 143 5.70 -0.18 2.60
C ASN A 143 6.60 -0.26 3.84
N LEU A 144 7.82 -0.77 3.65
CA LEU A 144 8.87 -0.86 4.67
C LEU A 144 9.69 0.44 4.73
N PHE A 145 10.00 0.90 5.94
CA PHE A 145 10.94 1.97 6.20
C PHE A 145 11.89 1.56 7.33
N LEU A 146 13.19 1.61 7.08
CA LEU A 146 14.24 1.42 8.08
C LEU A 146 14.85 2.78 8.42
N LYS A 147 14.67 3.24 9.65
CA LYS A 147 15.25 4.51 10.10
C LYS A 147 16.66 4.26 10.64
N ARG A 148 17.65 4.83 9.96
CA ARG A 148 19.07 4.76 10.33
C ARG A 148 19.68 6.15 10.21
N ASP A 149 20.44 6.57 11.23
CA ASP A 149 21.10 7.88 11.29
C ASP A 149 20.15 9.07 11.00
N GLY A 150 18.93 8.99 11.53
CA GLY A 150 17.91 10.04 11.37
C GLY A 150 17.22 10.09 10.00
N THR A 151 17.54 9.19 9.07
CA THR A 151 16.94 9.11 7.73
C THR A 151 16.15 7.81 7.56
N TYR A 152 14.97 7.87 6.91
CA TYR A 152 14.25 6.66 6.53
C TYR A 152 14.79 6.09 5.22
N LEU A 153 15.15 4.81 5.23
CA LEU A 153 15.50 4.03 4.04
C LEU A 153 14.30 3.18 3.65
N THR A 154 13.95 3.12 2.38
CA THR A 154 12.85 2.28 1.88
C THR A 154 13.29 1.55 0.61
N PRO A 155 12.88 0.29 0.38
CA PRO A 155 13.26 -0.41 -0.85
C PRO A 155 12.81 0.35 -2.11
N PRO A 156 13.61 0.39 -3.19
CA PRO A 156 13.21 1.00 -4.46
C PRO A 156 12.10 0.20 -5.13
N CYS A 157 11.31 0.84 -6.00
CA CYS A 157 10.28 0.13 -6.76
C CYS A 157 10.86 -1.04 -7.58
N ALA A 158 12.12 -0.96 -8.04
CA ALA A 158 12.81 -2.05 -8.75
C ALA A 158 12.94 -3.37 -7.94
N CYS A 159 12.75 -3.33 -6.62
CA CYS A 159 12.69 -4.54 -5.81
C CYS A 159 11.38 -5.33 -6.00
N GLY A 160 10.33 -4.79 -6.61
CA GLY A 160 9.04 -5.50 -6.72
C GLY A 160 8.06 -5.11 -5.63
N LEU A 161 7.66 -3.84 -5.57
CA LEU A 161 6.69 -3.34 -4.60
C LEU A 161 5.75 -2.28 -5.19
N LEU A 162 4.69 -1.98 -4.46
CA LEU A 162 3.75 -0.90 -4.78
C LEU A 162 4.35 0.48 -4.44
N PRO A 163 4.30 1.47 -5.36
CA PRO A 163 4.58 2.86 -5.03
C PRO A 163 3.47 3.41 -4.11
N GLY A 164 3.60 3.18 -2.82
CA GLY A 164 2.60 3.60 -1.85
C GLY A 164 2.60 5.12 -1.67
N ILE A 165 1.42 5.69 -1.49
CA ILE A 165 1.24 7.14 -1.39
C ILE A 165 2.00 7.78 -0.22
N LEU A 166 2.06 7.12 0.94
CA LEU A 166 2.90 7.59 2.06
C LEU A 166 4.39 7.56 1.67
N ARG A 167 4.83 6.49 1.02
CA ARG A 167 6.21 6.33 0.56
C ARG A 167 6.58 7.41 -0.46
N GLU A 168 5.73 7.66 -1.45
CA GLU A 168 5.91 8.75 -2.42
C GLU A 168 6.05 10.12 -1.72
N GLU A 169 5.15 10.45 -0.80
CA GLU A 169 5.21 11.69 -0.03
C GLU A 169 6.52 11.81 0.77
N MET A 170 6.97 10.74 1.41
CA MET A 170 8.21 10.75 2.18
C MET A 170 9.46 10.89 1.31
N LEU A 171 9.47 10.28 0.12
CA LEU A 171 10.56 10.44 -0.85
C LEU A 171 10.61 11.88 -1.40
N GLU A 172 9.46 12.43 -1.78
CA GLU A 172 9.35 13.79 -2.32
C GLU A 172 9.77 14.88 -1.32
N THR A 173 9.44 14.69 -0.04
CA THR A 173 9.80 15.61 1.04
C THR A 173 11.24 15.43 1.53
N GLY A 174 11.97 14.43 1.02
CA GLY A 174 13.32 14.09 1.47
C GLY A 174 13.37 13.41 2.84
N ALA A 175 12.22 13.09 3.44
CA ALA A 175 12.15 12.34 4.70
C ALA A 175 12.63 10.89 4.54
N ALA A 176 12.44 10.30 3.35
CA ALA A 176 12.95 8.98 3.00
C ALA A 176 13.88 9.02 1.79
N ARG A 177 14.73 7.99 1.68
CA ARG A 177 15.58 7.71 0.53
C ARG A 177 15.44 6.25 0.12
N GLU A 178 15.53 5.99 -1.17
CA GLU A 178 15.55 4.61 -1.66
C GLU A 178 16.90 3.95 -1.34
N ALA A 179 16.85 2.70 -0.87
CA ALA A 179 18.01 1.85 -0.69
C ALA A 179 17.57 0.39 -0.85
N VAL A 180 18.36 -0.45 -1.52
CA VAL A 180 18.14 -1.89 -1.51
C VAL A 180 18.44 -2.38 -0.10
N LEU A 181 17.48 -3.04 0.55
CA LEU A 181 17.59 -3.55 1.91
C LEU A 181 17.47 -5.08 1.89
N ARG A 182 18.15 -5.74 2.82
CA ARG A 182 18.10 -7.18 3.06
C ARG A 182 17.71 -7.47 4.51
N PRO A 183 17.25 -8.70 4.85
CA PRO A 183 16.84 -9.02 6.22
C PRO A 183 17.84 -8.62 7.32
N GLU A 184 19.14 -8.79 7.06
CA GLU A 184 20.22 -8.40 7.97
C GLU A 184 20.30 -6.90 8.27
N ASP A 185 19.75 -6.04 7.40
CA ASP A 185 19.71 -4.59 7.61
C ASP A 185 18.67 -4.19 8.66
N LEU A 186 17.64 -5.01 8.89
CA LEU A 186 16.58 -4.70 9.86
C LEU A 186 17.11 -4.59 11.30
N ALA A 187 18.23 -5.23 11.60
CA ALA A 187 18.90 -5.12 12.91
C ALA A 187 19.71 -3.82 13.08
N GLN A 188 19.87 -3.02 12.03
CA GLN A 188 20.74 -1.84 12.00
C GLN A 188 19.97 -0.51 12.20
N GLY A 189 18.69 -0.56 12.58
CA GLY A 189 17.88 0.64 12.75
C GLY A 189 16.49 0.36 13.32
N GLU A 190 15.68 1.41 13.40
CA GLU A 190 14.28 1.30 13.83
C GLU A 190 13.41 0.94 12.62
N VAL A 191 12.62 -0.13 12.73
CA VAL A 191 11.75 -0.59 11.63
C VAL A 191 10.37 0.05 11.75
N PHE A 192 9.85 0.52 10.62
CA PHE A 192 8.50 1.03 10.49
C PHE A 192 7.81 0.40 9.28
N MET A 193 6.54 0.08 9.44
CA MET A 193 5.65 -0.22 8.33
C MET A 193 4.71 0.96 8.12
N GLY A 194 4.37 1.28 6.88
CA GLY A 194 3.53 2.45 6.64
C GLY A 194 2.63 2.37 5.43
N ASN A 195 1.48 3.02 5.52
CA ASN A 195 0.59 3.26 4.39
C ASN A 195 -0.17 4.58 4.56
N SER A 196 -0.89 5.00 3.52
CA SER A 196 -1.62 6.28 3.56
C SER A 196 -2.73 6.30 4.63
N LEU A 197 -3.34 5.15 4.92
CA LEU A 197 -4.43 5.03 5.89
C LEU A 197 -3.93 5.30 7.33
N ARG A 198 -2.80 4.71 7.71
CA ARG A 198 -2.32 4.66 9.10
C ARG A 198 -1.12 5.55 9.39
N GLY A 199 -0.43 6.05 8.35
CA GLY A 199 0.88 6.69 8.54
C GLY A 199 1.97 5.66 8.82
N LEU A 200 3.05 6.10 9.47
CA LEU A 200 4.12 5.22 9.94
C LEU A 200 3.70 4.52 11.23
N ILE A 201 4.00 3.22 11.32
CA ILE A 201 3.72 2.35 12.46
C ILE A 201 5.05 1.75 12.90
N PRO A 202 5.53 2.03 14.13
CA PRO A 202 6.68 1.35 14.70
C PRO A 202 6.48 -0.17 14.66
N ALA A 203 7.53 -0.91 14.30
CA ALA A 203 7.42 -2.34 14.13
C ALA A 203 8.69 -3.09 14.56
N GLN A 204 8.52 -4.35 14.95
CA GLN A 204 9.60 -5.23 15.39
C GLN A 204 9.35 -6.66 14.89
N LEU A 205 10.42 -7.40 14.58
CA LEU A 205 10.34 -8.83 14.27
C LEU A 205 10.04 -9.67 15.51
#